data_AF-A0A7K9I4X9-F1
#
_entry.id   AF-A0A7K9I4X9-F1
#
_cell.length_a   1.000
_cell.length_b   1.000
_cell.length_c   1.000
_cell.angle_alpha   90.00
_cell.angle_beta   90.00
_cell.angle_gamma   90.00
#
_symmetry.space_group_name_H-M   'P 1'
#
loop_
_entity.id
_entity.type
_entity.pdbx_description
1 polymer ?
#
loop_
_entity_poly.entity_id
_entity_poly.type
_entity_poly.pdbx_seq_one_letter_code
_entity_poly.pdbx_strand_id
1 'polypeptide(L)' 'MMLSGFFRFGVWQNFFRAWKSGYSGNLEGEGFTLGGVYVIGAGGQGVLLEHREKEFGDKVILSSVLEAAEKIKPQAS' A
#
# COMPACT_ATOMS: atom_id res chain seq x y z
N MET A 1 -13.33 -16.07 -6.99
CA MET A 1 -12.35 -15.18 -6.33
C MET A 1 -12.86 -13.75 -6.11
N MET A 2 -13.77 -13.22 -6.94
CA MET A 2 -14.31 -11.86 -6.82
C MET A 2 -15.12 -11.61 -5.53
N LEU A 3 -16.06 -12.49 -5.19
CA LEU A 3 -16.91 -12.31 -4.00
C LEU A 3 -16.17 -12.63 -2.69
N SER A 4 -15.21 -13.57 -2.71
CA SER A 4 -14.46 -14.00 -1.53
C SER A 4 -13.60 -12.89 -0.90
N GLY A 5 -13.15 -11.91 -1.69
CA GLY A 5 -12.41 -10.75 -1.18
C GLY A 5 -13.26 -9.88 -0.25
N PHE A 6 -14.53 -9.69 -0.58
CA PHE A 6 -15.49 -8.93 0.24
C PHE A 6 -15.93 -9.68 1.51
N PHE A 7 -15.77 -11.00 1.57
CA PHE A 7 -16.06 -11.77 2.79
C PHE A 7 -14.91 -11.73 3.82
N ARG A 8 -13.78 -11.11 3.48
CA ARG A 8 -12.70 -10.91 4.45
C ARG A 8 -13.10 -9.86 5.46
N PHE A 9 -13.13 -10.25 6.73
CA PHE A 9 -13.47 -9.36 7.83
C PHE A 9 -12.59 -8.09 7.86
N GLY A 10 -11.30 -8.22 7.53
CA GLY A 10 -10.37 -7.10 7.53
C GLY A 10 -10.66 -6.04 6.46
N VAL A 11 -11.21 -6.42 5.30
CA VAL A 11 -11.67 -5.46 4.27
C VAL A 11 -12.76 -4.53 4.82
N TRP A 12 -13.72 -5.07 5.58
CA TRP A 12 -14.75 -4.25 6.22
C TRP A 12 -14.16 -3.32 7.28
N GLN A 13 -13.24 -3.81 8.11
CA GLN A 13 -12.53 -2.96 9.08
C GLN A 13 -11.76 -1.83 8.40
N ASN A 14 -11.08 -2.12 7.29
CA ASN A 14 -10.35 -1.15 6.49
C ASN A 14 -11.28 -0.11 5.87
N PHE A 15 -12.43 -0.53 5.35
CA PHE A 15 -13.46 0.35 4.80
C PHE A 15 -14.03 1.30 5.86
N PHE A 16 -14.46 0.76 7.01
CA PHE A 16 -14.98 1.59 8.11
C PHE A 16 -13.92 2.57 8.64
N ARG A 17 -12.65 2.16 8.71
CA ARG A 17 -11.54 3.04 9.06
C ARG A 17 -11.40 4.19 8.05
N ALA A 18 -11.37 3.89 6.76
CA ALA A 18 -11.22 4.89 5.71
C ALA A 18 -12.41 5.88 5.71
N TRP A 19 -13.63 5.36 5.83
CA TRP A 19 -14.83 6.19 5.90
C TRP A 19 -14.84 7.11 7.13
N LYS A 20 -14.47 6.60 8.33
CA LYS A 20 -14.32 7.42 9.54
C LYS A 20 -13.25 8.50 9.40
N SER A 21 -12.23 8.28 8.59
CA SER A 21 -11.19 9.27 8.27
C SER A 21 -11.58 10.24 7.14
N GLY A 22 -12.83 10.17 6.63
CA GLY A 22 -13.35 11.11 5.64
C GLY A 22 -13.00 10.77 4.19
N TYR A 23 -12.50 9.56 3.90
CA TYR A 23 -12.21 9.14 2.54
C TYR A 23 -13.49 8.60 1.86
N SER A 24 -13.86 9.14 0.70
CA SER A 24 -15.00 8.65 -0.10
C SER A 24 -14.67 7.43 -0.96
N GLY A 25 -13.38 7.14 -1.17
CA GLY A 25 -12.92 6.11 -2.10
C GLY A 25 -13.29 6.43 -3.56
N ASN A 26 -12.83 5.59 -4.49
CA ASN A 26 -13.36 5.51 -5.84
C ASN A 26 -13.63 4.03 -6.16
N LEU A 27 -14.60 3.77 -7.03
CA LEU A 27 -14.92 2.43 -7.54
C LEU A 27 -14.57 2.32 -9.03
N GLU A 28 -13.78 3.26 -9.55
CA GLU A 28 -13.35 3.25 -10.94
C GLU A 28 -12.19 2.27 -11.11
N GLY A 29 -12.39 1.28 -11.96
CA GLY A 29 -11.41 0.24 -12.25
C GLY A 29 -12.01 -1.15 -12.19
N GLU A 30 -11.16 -2.15 -12.40
CA GLU A 30 -11.57 -3.55 -12.45
C GLU A 30 -11.91 -4.13 -11.06
N GLY A 31 -11.34 -3.58 -9.98
CA GLY A 31 -11.61 -4.02 -8.60
C GLY A 31 -11.02 -5.39 -8.25
N PHE A 32 -10.08 -5.93 -9.04
CA PHE A 32 -9.46 -7.23 -8.83
C PHE A 32 -8.00 -7.17 -8.37
N THR A 33 -7.28 -6.12 -8.75
CA THR A 33 -5.86 -5.96 -8.41
C THR A 33 -5.68 -5.30 -7.05
N LEU A 34 -4.86 -5.91 -6.20
CA LEU A 34 -4.44 -5.33 -4.92
C LEU A 34 -3.31 -4.33 -5.13
N GLY A 35 -3.28 -3.32 -4.26
CA GLY A 35 -2.23 -2.30 -4.28
C GLY A 35 -0.93 -2.75 -3.64
N GLY A 36 0.00 -1.82 -3.56
CA GLY A 36 1.24 -1.97 -2.82
C GLY A 36 2.04 -0.68 -2.82
N VAL A 37 3.02 -0.62 -1.92
CA VAL A 37 3.96 0.48 -1.80
C VAL A 37 5.36 -0.08 -1.89
N TYR A 38 6.16 0.50 -2.78
CA TYR A 38 7.57 0.18 -2.92
C TYR A 38 8.40 1.46 -2.70
N VAL A 39 9.51 1.33 -1.98
CA VAL A 39 10.56 2.35 -1.95
C VAL A 39 11.74 1.80 -2.73
N ILE A 40 12.13 2.49 -3.79
CA ILE A 40 13.19 2.07 -4.71
C ILE A 40 14.33 3.09 -4.63
N GLY A 41 15.52 2.62 -4.29
CA GLY A 41 16.71 3.47 -4.20
C GLY A 41 17.26 3.83 -5.58
N ALA A 42 17.96 4.97 -5.67
CA ALA A 42 18.57 5.44 -6.92
C ALA A 42 19.70 4.51 -7.40
N GLY A 43 19.86 4.38 -8.72
CA GLY A 43 20.89 3.54 -9.34
C GLY A 43 20.71 2.06 -9.00
N GLY A 44 21.77 1.42 -8.48
CA GLY A 44 21.77 -0.01 -8.13
C GLY A 44 21.32 -0.35 -6.71
N GLN A 45 20.73 0.61 -5.96
CA GLN A 45 20.36 0.40 -4.55
C GLN A 45 19.16 -0.56 -4.37
N GLY A 46 18.38 -0.80 -5.43
CA GLY A 46 17.31 -1.80 -5.44
C GLY A 46 16.08 -1.40 -4.62
N VAL A 47 15.29 -2.39 -4.21
CA VAL A 47 14.07 -2.21 -3.43
C VAL A 47 14.42 -2.13 -1.95
N LEU A 48 14.15 -0.98 -1.32
CA LEU A 48 14.42 -0.69 0.08
C LEU A 48 13.22 -0.99 0.98
N LEU A 49 12.01 -0.97 0.42
CA LEU A 49 10.79 -1.41 1.06
C LEU A 49 9.84 -2.00 0.03
N GLU A 50 9.24 -3.13 0.39
CA GLU A 50 8.13 -3.73 -0.32
C GLU A 50 6.99 -3.96 0.66
N HIS A 51 5.84 -3.35 0.38
CA HIS A 51 4.59 -3.63 1.03
C HIS A 51 3.57 -4.00 -0.03
N ARG A 52 3.21 -5.29 -0.08
CA ARG A 52 2.09 -5.77 -0.88
C ARG A 52 0.85 -5.75 -0.01
N GLU A 53 -0.22 -5.12 -0.47
CA GLU A 53 -1.48 -5.15 0.25
C GLU A 53 -1.94 -6.60 0.40
N LYS A 54 -2.23 -7.03 1.64
CA LYS A 54 -2.76 -8.38 1.89
C LYS A 54 -4.21 -8.49 1.45
N GLU A 55 -4.93 -7.39 1.55
CA GLU A 55 -6.34 -7.22 1.21
C GLU A 55 -6.64 -5.74 0.97
N PHE A 56 -7.80 -5.43 0.39
CA PHE A 56 -8.18 -4.05 0.09
C PHE A 56 -8.15 -3.16 1.32
N GLY A 57 -7.44 -2.05 1.19
CA GLY A 57 -7.30 -1.04 2.23
C GLY A 57 -6.33 -1.44 3.34
N ASP A 58 -5.60 -2.56 3.23
CA ASP A 58 -4.39 -2.80 4.01
C ASP A 58 -3.42 -1.64 3.75
N LYS A 59 -2.84 -1.08 4.81
CA LYS A 59 -2.03 0.14 4.71
C LYS A 59 -0.60 -0.17 5.10
N VAL A 60 0.33 0.32 4.29
CA VAL A 60 1.74 0.37 4.68
C VAL A 60 1.92 1.21 5.95
N ILE A 61 2.87 0.81 6.78
CA ILE A 61 3.28 1.59 7.94
C ILE A 61 4.09 2.79 7.47
N LEU A 62 3.58 4.00 7.72
CA LEU A 62 4.19 5.23 7.20
C LEU A 62 5.61 5.46 7.73
N SER A 63 5.88 5.12 9.00
CA SER A 63 7.23 5.24 9.57
C SER A 63 8.23 4.33 8.85
N SER A 64 7.84 3.14 8.44
CA SER A 64 8.69 2.25 7.64
C SER A 64 8.97 2.82 6.25
N VAL A 65 8.00 3.50 5.63
CA VAL A 65 8.21 4.22 4.37
C VAL A 65 9.22 5.35 4.54
N LEU A 66 9.08 6.15 5.60
CA LEU A 66 10.00 7.25 5.90
C LEU A 66 11.42 6.72 6.17
N GLU A 67 11.55 5.69 7.01
CA GLU A 67 12.84 5.06 7.30
C GLU A 67 13.50 4.47 6.04
N ALA A 68 12.72 3.85 5.16
CA ALA A 68 13.23 3.34 3.89
C ALA A 68 13.64 4.47 2.93
N ALA A 69 12.90 5.58 2.92
CA ALA A 69 13.21 6.75 2.10
C ALA A 69 14.50 7.46 2.60
N GLU A 70 14.70 7.56 3.91
CA GLU A 70 15.91 8.13 4.51
C GLU A 70 17.18 7.32 4.18
N LYS A 71 17.04 6.01 3.87
CA LYS A 71 18.16 5.15 3.45
C LYS A 71 18.61 5.39 2.01
N ILE A 72 17.85 6.13 1.20
CA ILE A 72 18.20 6.41 -0.20
C ILE A 72 19.42 7.33 -0.23
N LYS A 73 20.54 6.82 -0.74
CA LYS A 73 21.74 7.64 -0.99
C LYS A 73 21.63 8.33 -2.36
N PRO A 74 22.20 9.54 -2.51
CA PRO A 74 22.35 10.17 -3.81
C PRO A 74 23.10 9.24 -4.77
N GLN A 75 22.69 9.23 -6.03
CA GLN A 75 23.45 8.53 -7.07
C GLN A 75 24.82 9.21 -7.18
N ALA A 76 25.90 8.46 -6.96
CA ALA A 76 27.23 8.95 -7.30
C ALA A 76 27.27 9.11 -8.82
N SER A 77 27.55 10.34 -9.28
CA SER A 77 27.67 10.70 -10.70
C SER A 77 28.75 9.92 -11.42
#